data_AF-A0A7J6TRU5-F1
#
_entry.id   AF-A0A7J6TRU5-F1
#
_cell.length_a   1.000
_cell.length_b   1.000
_cell.length_c   1.000
_cell.angle_alpha   90.00
_cell.angle_beta   90.00
_cell.angle_gamma   90.00
#
_symmetry.space_group_name_H-M   'P 1'
#
loop_
_entity.id
_entity.type
_entity.pdbx_description
1 polymer ?
#
loop_
_entity_poly.entity_id
_entity_poly.type
_entity_poly.pdbx_seq_one_letter_code
_entity_poly.pdbx_strand_id
1 'polypeptide(L)'
;MLANTVPEIQRTNLANVVLLLKSLGIKDLLKFDFMDPPPQETMLNSMLQLWVLGALDDYGELTKAGQKMSQFPLDPPLSKMILCADRLGCVDEVLVVVSMLSVPSIFYRPKDRAEESDAAREKFFVPESDHLTLLYIYQQWRKHKGSAQWCAKHYLQVKALRKVAEVKSQLVDIVKQQKIELSTVGLGDWDVVRTAICAGYFHNAAKLRGIGEYINLLT
;
A
#
# COMPACT_ATOMS: atom_id res chain seq x y z
N MET A 1 -25.12 14.29 22.95
CA MET A 1 -23.76 14.30 22.36
C MET A 1 -22.84 13.51 23.30
N LEU A 2 -21.90 12.72 22.77
CA LEU A 2 -20.89 12.07 23.62
C LEU A 2 -20.08 13.16 24.36
N ALA A 3 -19.81 12.95 25.64
CA ALA A 3 -19.11 13.93 26.48
C ALA A 3 -17.66 14.15 26.05
N ASN A 4 -17.01 13.09 25.55
CA ASN A 4 -15.67 13.10 24.99
C ASN A 4 -15.65 12.35 23.65
N THR A 5 -14.70 12.69 22.79
CA THR A 5 -14.44 11.95 21.56
C THR A 5 -13.84 10.59 21.88
N VAL A 6 -14.32 9.53 21.23
CA VAL A 6 -13.77 8.18 21.39
C VAL A 6 -12.28 8.17 20.96
N PRO A 7 -11.38 7.53 21.74
CA PRO A 7 -9.96 7.41 21.39
C PRO A 7 -9.73 6.81 20.00
N GLU A 8 -8.63 7.18 19.34
CA GLU A 8 -8.29 6.65 18.00
C GLU A 8 -7.96 5.15 18.04
N ILE A 9 -7.28 4.69 19.11
CA ILE A 9 -6.91 3.28 19.31
C ILE A 9 -8.13 2.34 19.37
N GLN A 10 -9.31 2.87 19.70
CA GLN A 10 -10.56 2.11 19.71
C GLN A 10 -11.33 2.15 18.38
N ARG A 11 -10.86 2.94 17.41
CA ARG A 11 -11.58 3.22 16.14
C ARG A 11 -10.84 2.79 14.88
N THR A 12 -9.57 2.44 14.96
CA THR A 12 -8.72 2.15 13.79
C THR A 12 -8.17 0.73 13.80
N ASN A 13 -7.70 0.27 12.65
CA ASN A 13 -6.98 -1.01 12.55
C ASN A 13 -5.63 -0.86 13.27
N LEU A 14 -5.32 -1.82 14.15
CA LEU A 14 -4.15 -1.79 15.02
C LEU A 14 -2.96 -2.54 14.44
N ALA A 15 -3.01 -3.06 13.22
CA ALA A 15 -1.94 -3.86 12.64
C ALA A 15 -0.57 -3.15 12.68
N ASN A 16 -0.50 -1.85 12.34
CA ASN A 16 0.75 -1.08 12.47
C ASN A 16 1.20 -0.92 13.92
N VAL A 17 0.26 -0.64 14.82
CA VAL A 17 0.55 -0.42 16.25
C VAL A 17 1.05 -1.72 16.88
N VAL A 18 0.39 -2.84 16.60
CA VAL A 18 0.79 -4.18 17.07
C VAL A 18 2.18 -4.53 16.55
N LEU A 19 2.46 -4.28 15.27
CA LEU A 19 3.78 -4.52 14.68
C LEU A 19 4.86 -3.70 15.37
N LEU A 20 4.58 -2.42 15.64
CA LEU A 20 5.49 -1.52 16.36
C LEU A 20 5.74 -2.00 17.80
N LEU A 21 4.67 -2.29 18.57
CA LEU A 21 4.79 -2.76 19.96
C LEU A 21 5.59 -4.06 20.05
N LYS A 22 5.37 -4.98 19.11
CA LYS A 22 6.14 -6.23 19.00
C LYS A 22 7.61 -5.97 18.65
N SER A 23 7.90 -5.01 17.78
CA SER A 23 9.28 -4.60 17.46
C SER A 23 10.02 -3.98 18.64
N LEU A 24 9.29 -3.38 19.60
CA LEU A 24 9.84 -2.87 20.86
C LEU A 24 10.06 -3.96 21.92
N GLY A 25 9.68 -5.21 21.65
CA GLY A 25 9.89 -6.35 22.55
C GLY A 25 8.73 -6.62 23.52
N ILE A 26 7.56 -6.01 23.33
CA ILE A 26 6.38 -6.27 24.17
C ILE A 26 5.78 -7.63 23.81
N LYS A 27 5.87 -8.59 24.73
CA LYS A 27 5.37 -9.96 24.52
C LYS A 27 3.86 -10.05 24.64
N ASP A 28 3.31 -9.58 25.75
CA ASP A 28 1.89 -9.71 26.09
C ASP A 28 1.18 -8.37 25.86
N LEU A 29 0.49 -8.27 24.72
CA LEU A 29 -0.22 -7.04 24.33
C LEU A 29 -1.51 -6.86 25.14
N LEU A 30 -2.11 -7.94 25.65
CA LEU A 30 -3.35 -7.88 26.43
C LEU A 30 -3.12 -7.35 27.85
N LYS A 31 -1.89 -7.49 28.36
CA LYS A 31 -1.46 -6.94 29.66
C LYS A 31 -0.70 -5.61 29.54
N PHE A 32 -0.57 -5.08 28.32
CA PHE A 32 0.07 -3.79 28.14
C PHE A 32 -0.82 -2.68 28.71
N ASP A 33 -0.21 -1.75 29.44
CA ASP A 33 -0.91 -0.68 30.17
C ASP A 33 -1.32 0.45 29.23
N PHE A 34 -2.36 0.20 28.43
CA PHE A 34 -2.98 1.22 27.59
C PHE A 34 -3.83 2.16 28.47
N MET A 35 -3.71 3.47 28.23
CA MET A 35 -4.56 4.48 28.88
C MET A 35 -6.06 4.22 28.60
N ASP A 36 -6.37 3.92 27.34
CA ASP A 36 -7.68 3.47 26.90
C ASP A 36 -7.49 2.18 26.08
N PRO A 37 -7.75 0.98 26.64
CA PRO A 37 -7.47 -0.26 25.94
C PRO A 37 -8.38 -0.41 24.71
N PRO A 38 -7.84 -0.92 23.59
CA PRO A 38 -8.66 -1.28 22.44
C PRO A 38 -9.51 -2.52 22.73
N PRO A 39 -10.59 -2.74 21.96
CA PRO A 39 -11.34 -4.00 22.01
C PRO A 39 -10.43 -5.20 21.72
N GLN A 40 -10.57 -6.26 22.52
CA GLN A 40 -9.76 -7.48 22.36
C GLN A 40 -9.92 -8.10 20.97
N GLU A 41 -11.12 -8.06 20.40
CA GLU A 41 -11.40 -8.55 19.06
C GLU A 41 -10.58 -7.81 17.99
N THR A 42 -10.50 -6.47 18.06
CA THR A 42 -9.68 -5.66 17.15
C THR A 42 -8.20 -6.00 17.26
N MET A 43 -7.71 -6.21 18.48
CA MET A 43 -6.32 -6.62 18.73
C MET A 43 -6.03 -8.00 18.15
N LEU A 44 -6.90 -8.98 18.40
CA LEU A 44 -6.78 -10.34 17.88
C LEU A 44 -6.85 -10.36 16.34
N ASN A 45 -7.77 -9.62 15.74
CA ASN A 45 -7.86 -9.49 14.28
C ASN A 45 -6.59 -8.87 13.67
N SER A 46 -6.01 -7.88 14.34
CA SER A 46 -4.75 -7.26 13.91
C SER A 46 -3.56 -8.22 14.02
N MET A 47 -3.50 -9.01 15.10
CA MET A 47 -2.49 -10.07 15.26
C MET A 47 -2.66 -11.17 14.21
N LEU A 48 -3.88 -11.59 13.93
CA LEU A 48 -4.19 -12.57 12.89
C LEU A 48 -3.76 -12.05 11.51
N GLN A 49 -4.06 -10.79 11.19
CA GLN A 49 -3.64 -10.16 9.93
C GLN A 49 -2.12 -10.17 9.78
N LEU A 50 -1.38 -9.84 10.85
CA LEU A 50 0.09 -9.85 10.84
C LEU A 50 0.66 -11.27 10.74
N TRP A 51 0.05 -12.26 11.39
CA TRP A 51 0.43 -13.67 11.27
C TRP A 51 0.21 -14.18 9.84
N VAL A 52 -0.94 -13.88 9.25
CA VAL A 52 -1.27 -14.23 7.86
C VAL A 52 -0.31 -13.57 6.86
N LEU A 53 0.13 -12.33 7.11
CA LEU A 53 1.17 -11.65 6.31
C LEU A 53 2.58 -12.23 6.55
N GLY A 54 2.77 -13.12 7.53
CA GLY A 54 4.04 -13.71 7.93
C GLY A 54 4.94 -12.75 8.71
N ALA A 55 4.38 -11.67 9.28
CA ALA A 55 5.09 -10.76 10.16
C ALA A 55 5.22 -11.33 11.59
N LEU A 56 4.25 -12.14 12.02
CA LEU A 56 4.29 -12.89 13.28
C LEU A 56 4.39 -14.39 13.02
N ASP A 57 4.98 -15.14 13.96
CA ASP A 57 4.96 -16.60 13.97
C ASP A 57 3.76 -17.17 14.75
N ASP A 58 3.67 -18.51 14.82
CA ASP A 58 2.57 -19.23 15.51
C ASP A 58 2.53 -18.96 17.03
N TYR A 59 3.63 -18.46 17.60
CA TYR A 59 3.72 -18.06 19.01
C TYR A 59 3.44 -16.56 19.22
N GLY A 60 3.18 -15.81 18.15
CA GLY A 60 2.96 -14.37 18.19
C GLY A 60 4.23 -13.55 18.40
N GLU A 61 5.41 -14.12 18.12
CA GLU A 61 6.69 -13.42 18.11
C GLU A 61 7.01 -12.86 16.72
N LEU A 62 7.86 -11.83 16.68
CA LEU A 62 8.16 -11.09 15.46
C LEU A 62 9.15 -11.86 14.58
N THR A 63 8.75 -12.19 13.35
CA THR A 63 9.62 -12.89 12.41
C THR A 63 10.68 -11.96 11.82
N LYS A 64 11.69 -12.52 11.13
CA LYS A 64 12.66 -11.71 10.34
C LYS A 64 11.96 -10.84 9.29
N ALA A 65 10.86 -11.32 8.70
CA ALA A 65 10.07 -10.52 7.77
C ALA A 65 9.34 -9.39 8.51
N GLY A 66 8.72 -9.69 9.66
CA GLY A 66 8.08 -8.68 10.51
C GLY A 66 9.05 -7.58 10.97
N GLN A 67 10.28 -7.94 11.34
CA GLN A 67 11.34 -6.99 11.70
C GLN A 67 11.71 -6.06 10.54
N LYS A 68 11.76 -6.56 9.31
CA LYS A 68 11.97 -5.71 8.13
C LYS A 68 10.74 -4.83 7.86
N MET A 69 9.54 -5.38 8.02
CA MET A 69 8.28 -4.64 7.83
C MET A 69 8.14 -3.46 8.80
N SER A 70 8.57 -3.61 10.05
CA SER A 70 8.45 -2.57 11.08
C SER A 70 9.35 -1.35 10.84
N GLN A 71 10.34 -1.46 9.94
CA GLN A 71 11.21 -0.33 9.57
C GLN A 71 10.58 0.58 8.52
N PHE A 72 9.53 0.13 7.84
CA PHE A 72 8.82 0.95 6.85
C PHE A 72 7.69 1.74 7.53
N PRO A 73 7.55 3.04 7.25
CA PRO A 73 6.44 3.86 7.75
C PRO A 73 5.18 3.64 6.89
N LEU A 74 4.79 2.38 6.71
CA LEU A 74 3.71 1.96 5.81
C LEU A 74 2.86 0.87 6.48
N ASP A 75 1.64 0.69 5.98
CA ASP A 75 0.78 -0.41 6.39
C ASP A 75 1.42 -1.78 6.12
N PRO A 76 1.17 -2.81 6.94
CA PRO A 76 1.87 -4.08 6.83
C PRO A 76 1.67 -4.77 5.46
N PRO A 77 0.48 -4.74 4.82
CA PRO A 77 0.31 -5.22 3.44
C PRO A 77 1.25 -4.56 2.42
N LEU A 78 1.46 -3.24 2.51
CA LEU A 78 2.35 -2.50 1.61
C LEU A 78 3.81 -2.86 1.85
N SER A 79 4.21 -2.95 3.11
CA SER A 79 5.56 -3.40 3.50
C SER A 79 5.84 -4.83 3.01
N LYS A 80 4.84 -5.72 3.10
CA LYS A 80 4.94 -7.09 2.60
C LYS A 80 5.13 -7.13 1.08
N MET A 81 4.42 -6.27 0.35
CA MET A 81 4.55 -6.14 -1.10
C MET A 81 5.98 -5.76 -1.52
N ILE A 82 6.63 -4.81 -0.81
CA ILE A 82 8.04 -4.44 -1.05
C ILE A 82 8.98 -5.62 -0.79
N LEU A 83 8.79 -6.36 0.31
CA LEU A 83 9.63 -7.53 0.62
C LEU A 83 9.45 -8.68 -0.38
N CYS A 84 8.28 -8.81 -0.98
CA CYS A 84 8.05 -9.78 -2.05
C CYS A 84 8.70 -9.31 -3.37
N ALA A 85 8.65 -8.00 -3.65
CA ALA A 85 9.25 -7.41 -4.83
C ALA A 85 10.77 -7.63 -4.91
N ASP A 86 11.45 -7.63 -3.76
CA ASP A 86 12.88 -7.97 -3.62
C ASP A 86 13.17 -9.38 -4.20
N ARG A 87 12.33 -10.36 -3.87
CA ARG A 87 12.49 -11.74 -4.37
C ARG A 87 12.14 -11.91 -5.84
N LEU A 88 11.23 -11.08 -6.35
CA LEU A 88 10.71 -11.15 -7.72
C LEU A 88 11.47 -10.23 -8.70
N GLY A 89 12.39 -9.40 -8.22
CA GLY A 89 13.17 -8.50 -9.08
C GLY A 89 12.40 -7.27 -9.60
N CYS A 90 11.33 -6.84 -8.92
CA CYS A 90 10.45 -5.76 -9.36
C CYS A 90 10.34 -4.58 -8.37
N VAL A 91 11.42 -4.30 -7.65
CA VAL A 91 11.42 -3.34 -6.53
C VAL A 91 11.09 -1.91 -7.00
N ASP A 92 11.63 -1.42 -8.12
CA ASP A 92 11.37 -0.04 -8.56
C ASP A 92 9.89 0.20 -8.91
N GLU A 93 9.27 -0.75 -9.61
CA GLU A 93 7.87 -0.72 -10.01
C GLU A 93 6.95 -0.77 -8.79
N VAL A 94 7.22 -1.69 -7.86
CA VAL A 94 6.44 -1.83 -6.63
C VAL A 94 6.56 -0.59 -5.76
N LEU A 95 7.75 0.00 -5.63
CA LEU A 95 7.93 1.24 -4.87
C LEU A 95 7.11 2.39 -5.44
N VAL A 96 6.96 2.47 -6.76
CA VAL A 96 6.07 3.47 -7.39
C VAL A 96 4.60 3.19 -7.04
N VAL A 97 4.15 1.93 -7.13
CA VAL A 97 2.78 1.55 -6.79
C VAL A 97 2.47 1.86 -5.34
N VAL A 98 3.34 1.46 -4.40
CA VAL A 98 3.21 1.80 -2.97
C VAL A 98 3.10 3.32 -2.80
N SER A 99 4.01 4.08 -3.41
CA SER A 99 4.03 5.55 -3.28
C SER A 99 2.76 6.19 -3.83
N MET A 100 2.19 5.63 -4.90
CA MET A 100 0.91 6.09 -5.47
C MET A 100 -0.27 5.80 -4.55
N LEU A 101 -0.26 4.66 -3.85
CA LEU A 101 -1.31 4.30 -2.89
C LEU A 101 -1.22 5.10 -1.58
N SER A 102 -0.03 5.56 -1.20
CA SER A 102 0.18 6.38 0.01
C SER A 102 -0.23 7.86 -0.16
N VAL A 103 -0.50 8.32 -1.37
CA VAL A 103 -0.90 9.71 -1.65
C VAL A 103 -2.37 9.75 -2.06
N PRO A 104 -3.12 10.81 -1.70
CA PRO A 104 -4.49 10.98 -2.18
C PRO A 104 -4.59 10.92 -3.71
N SER A 105 -5.79 10.60 -4.20
CA SER A 105 -6.06 10.40 -5.62
C SER A 105 -5.43 11.49 -6.50
N ILE A 106 -4.59 11.05 -7.43
CA ILE A 106 -3.89 11.93 -8.39
C ILE A 106 -4.81 12.48 -9.47
N PHE A 107 -6.02 11.93 -9.62
CA PHE A 107 -6.97 12.32 -10.64
C PHE A 107 -7.74 13.59 -10.22
N TYR A 108 -7.99 14.46 -11.19
CA TYR A 108 -8.81 15.65 -11.01
C TYR A 108 -9.98 15.61 -11.99
N ARG A 109 -11.20 15.48 -11.46
CA ARG A 109 -12.44 15.40 -12.27
C ARG A 109 -13.31 16.64 -12.05
N PRO A 110 -13.14 17.71 -12.85
CA PRO A 110 -14.00 18.89 -12.77
C PRO A 110 -15.42 18.56 -13.26
N LYS A 111 -16.44 19.08 -12.56
CA LYS A 111 -17.86 18.80 -12.88
C LYS A 111 -18.23 19.24 -14.30
N ASP A 112 -17.68 20.36 -14.77
CA ASP A 112 -18.02 20.94 -16.07
C ASP A 112 -17.31 20.25 -17.26
N ARG A 113 -16.28 19.44 -17.00
CA ARG A 113 -15.49 18.74 -18.03
C ARG A 113 -15.25 17.28 -17.68
N ALA A 114 -16.28 16.63 -17.15
CA ALA A 114 -16.19 15.24 -16.73
C ALA A 114 -15.83 14.31 -17.90
N GLU A 115 -16.49 14.46 -19.07
CA GLU A 115 -16.24 13.64 -20.25
C GLU A 115 -14.81 13.75 -20.79
N GLU A 116 -14.26 14.97 -20.85
CA GLU A 116 -12.88 15.18 -21.29
C GLU A 116 -11.86 14.56 -20.31
N SER A 117 -12.15 14.65 -19.01
CA SER A 117 -11.31 14.06 -17.95
C SER A 117 -11.31 12.53 -18.04
N ASP A 118 -12.49 11.94 -18.25
CA ASP A 118 -12.64 10.49 -18.37
C ASP A 118 -11.95 9.99 -19.65
N ALA A 119 -12.10 10.68 -20.80
CA ALA A 119 -11.40 10.35 -22.05
C ALA A 119 -9.87 10.52 -21.95
N ALA A 120 -9.37 11.45 -21.14
CA ALA A 120 -7.95 11.58 -20.87
C ALA A 120 -7.42 10.42 -20.01
N ARG A 121 -8.23 9.93 -19.06
CA ARG A 121 -7.89 8.80 -18.18
C ARG A 121 -7.86 7.48 -18.92
N GLU A 122 -8.79 7.25 -19.85
CA GLU A 122 -8.83 6.02 -20.67
C GLU A 122 -7.52 5.78 -21.43
N LYS A 123 -6.81 6.82 -21.84
CA LYS A 123 -5.52 6.71 -22.55
C LYS A 123 -4.40 6.10 -21.70
N PHE A 124 -4.54 6.13 -20.38
CA PHE A 124 -3.57 5.55 -19.45
C PHE A 124 -3.98 4.19 -18.92
N PHE A 125 -5.20 3.76 -19.24
CA PHE A 125 -5.75 2.52 -18.72
C PHE A 125 -4.91 1.34 -19.19
N VAL A 126 -4.35 0.62 -18.23
CA VAL A 126 -3.74 -0.68 -18.45
C VAL A 126 -4.84 -1.73 -18.23
N PRO A 127 -5.17 -2.54 -19.25
CA PRO A 127 -6.15 -3.60 -19.10
C PRO A 127 -5.87 -4.46 -17.86
N GLU A 128 -6.94 -4.82 -17.15
CA GLU A 128 -6.92 -5.77 -16.02
C GLU A 128 -6.17 -5.28 -14.77
N SER A 129 -5.63 -4.05 -14.72
CA SER A 129 -4.98 -3.56 -13.50
C SER A 129 -4.94 -2.04 -13.34
N ASP A 130 -5.66 -1.55 -12.33
CA ASP A 130 -5.59 -0.16 -11.88
C ASP A 130 -4.24 0.19 -11.24
N HIS A 131 -3.63 -0.75 -10.52
CA HIS A 131 -2.29 -0.55 -9.93
C HIS A 131 -1.23 -0.32 -11.01
N LEU A 132 -1.29 -1.08 -12.11
CA LEU A 132 -0.41 -0.87 -13.25
C LEU A 132 -0.73 0.42 -14.01
N THR A 133 -2.00 0.84 -14.03
CA THR A 133 -2.39 2.16 -14.56
C THR A 133 -1.71 3.28 -13.78
N LEU A 134 -1.68 3.22 -12.44
CA LEU A 134 -0.97 4.21 -11.61
C LEU A 134 0.53 4.23 -11.91
N LEU A 135 1.14 3.04 -12.04
CA LEU A 135 2.54 2.90 -12.41
C LEU A 135 2.84 3.50 -13.78
N TYR A 136 1.99 3.21 -14.77
CA TYR A 136 2.12 3.75 -16.12
C TYR A 136 2.04 5.28 -16.12
N ILE A 137 1.07 5.87 -15.40
CA ILE A 137 0.96 7.32 -15.25
C ILE A 137 2.23 7.93 -14.66
N TYR A 138 2.79 7.33 -13.61
CA TYR A 138 4.04 7.83 -13.02
C TYR A 138 5.21 7.78 -14.01
N GLN A 139 5.33 6.69 -14.76
CA GLN A 139 6.39 6.53 -15.77
C GLN A 139 6.25 7.58 -16.87
N GLN A 140 5.04 7.85 -17.36
CA GLN A 140 4.78 8.89 -18.36
C GLN A 140 5.08 10.29 -17.80
N TRP A 141 4.66 10.58 -16.57
CA TRP A 141 4.97 11.84 -15.89
C TRP A 141 6.48 12.07 -15.78
N ARG A 142 7.25 11.03 -15.41
CA ARG A 142 8.72 11.09 -15.38
C ARG A 142 9.33 11.30 -16.76
N LYS A 143 8.83 10.63 -17.81
CA LYS A 143 9.28 10.84 -19.20
C LYS A 143 9.08 12.29 -19.65
N HIS A 144 8.00 12.93 -19.24
CA HIS A 144 7.72 14.35 -19.48
C HIS A 144 8.38 15.30 -18.47
N LYS A 145 9.43 14.85 -17.74
CA LYS A 145 10.23 15.65 -16.79
C LYS A 145 9.40 16.35 -15.70
N GLY A 146 8.27 15.76 -15.33
CA GLY A 146 7.38 16.33 -14.32
C GLY A 146 6.64 17.60 -14.75
N SER A 147 6.42 17.79 -16.06
CA SER A 147 5.78 18.97 -16.62
C SER A 147 4.37 19.22 -16.05
N ALA A 148 4.15 20.42 -15.50
CA ALA A 148 2.85 20.84 -15.02
C ALA A 148 1.82 20.99 -16.15
N GLN A 149 2.26 21.39 -17.35
CA GLN A 149 1.40 21.50 -18.53
C GLN A 149 0.90 20.13 -18.99
N TRP A 150 1.77 19.11 -18.91
CA TRP A 150 1.38 17.73 -19.22
C TRP A 150 0.32 17.24 -18.23
N CYS A 151 0.53 17.44 -16.92
CA CYS A 151 -0.47 17.06 -15.93
C CYS A 151 -1.80 17.79 -16.12
N ALA A 152 -1.78 19.09 -16.43
CA ALA A 152 -3.00 19.87 -16.68
C ALA A 152 -3.77 19.34 -17.90
N LYS A 153 -3.08 18.99 -18.99
CA LYS A 153 -3.68 18.39 -20.19
C LYS A 153 -4.31 17.03 -19.91
N HIS A 154 -3.78 16.28 -18.96
CA HIS A 154 -4.21 14.93 -18.62
C HIS A 154 -5.07 14.87 -17.35
N TYR A 155 -5.53 16.02 -16.83
CA TYR A 155 -6.37 16.09 -15.63
C TYR A 155 -5.74 15.40 -14.40
N LEU A 156 -4.42 15.56 -14.25
CA LEU A 156 -3.64 15.04 -13.13
C LEU A 156 -3.19 16.15 -12.18
N GLN A 157 -3.20 15.84 -10.88
CA GLN A 157 -2.76 16.76 -9.85
C GLN A 157 -1.22 16.78 -9.74
N VAL A 158 -0.60 17.87 -10.19
CA VAL A 158 0.87 18.05 -10.14
C VAL A 158 1.41 17.93 -8.70
N LYS A 159 0.71 18.52 -7.73
CA LYS A 159 1.11 18.49 -6.32
C LYS A 159 1.14 17.06 -5.77
N ALA A 160 0.12 16.26 -6.08
CA ALA A 160 0.05 14.86 -5.68
C ALA A 160 1.19 14.04 -6.31
N LEU A 161 1.43 14.19 -7.62
CA LEU A 161 2.53 13.48 -8.31
C LEU A 161 3.92 13.84 -7.77
N ARG A 162 4.15 15.11 -7.41
CA ARG A 162 5.39 15.52 -6.74
C ARG A 162 5.52 14.87 -5.37
N LYS A 163 4.43 14.77 -4.61
CA LYS A 163 4.44 14.08 -3.31
C LYS A 163 4.73 12.58 -3.48
N VAL A 164 4.17 11.94 -4.49
CA VAL A 164 4.49 10.54 -4.84
C VAL A 164 5.99 10.37 -5.11
N ALA A 165 6.61 11.29 -5.84
CA ALA A 165 8.05 11.23 -6.10
C ALA A 165 8.91 11.41 -4.84
N GLU A 166 8.48 12.27 -3.91
CA GLU A 166 9.13 12.46 -2.61
C GLU A 166 9.03 11.19 -1.75
N VAL A 167 7.83 10.61 -1.62
CA VAL A 167 7.59 9.35 -0.89
C VAL A 167 8.41 8.22 -1.51
N LYS A 168 8.44 8.10 -2.84
CA LYS A 168 9.29 7.11 -3.52
C LYS A 168 10.75 7.25 -3.13
N SER A 169 11.28 8.48 -3.12
CA SER A 169 12.68 8.72 -2.74
C SER A 169 12.97 8.26 -1.32
N GLN A 170 12.08 8.59 -0.36
CA GLN A 170 12.21 8.16 1.03
C GLN A 170 12.19 6.64 1.16
N LEU A 171 11.27 5.96 0.45
CA LEU A 171 11.21 4.51 0.46
C LEU A 171 12.45 3.87 -0.16
N VAL A 172 12.98 4.43 -1.24
CA VAL A 172 14.24 3.97 -1.84
C VAL A 172 15.40 4.04 -0.83
N ASP A 173 15.48 5.11 -0.03
CA ASP A 173 16.52 5.26 0.98
C ASP A 173 16.39 4.19 2.07
N ILE A 174 15.17 3.88 2.53
CA ILE A 174 14.91 2.82 3.52
C ILE A 174 15.25 1.44 2.94
N VAL A 175 14.86 1.16 1.70
CA VAL A 175 15.16 -0.10 0.99
C VAL A 175 16.66 -0.33 0.88
N LYS A 176 17.43 0.72 0.54
CA LYS A 176 18.90 0.66 0.51
C LYS A 176 19.51 0.41 1.89
N GLN A 177 19.00 1.04 2.95
CA GLN A 177 19.45 0.80 4.33
C GLN A 177 19.22 -0.67 4.75
N GLN A 178 18.15 -1.29 4.25
CA GLN A 178 17.84 -2.70 4.49
C GLN A 178 18.60 -3.68 3.57
N LYS A 179 19.54 -3.19 2.74
CA LYS A 179 20.33 -3.96 1.77
C LYS A 179 19.47 -4.69 0.72
N ILE A 180 18.32 -4.11 0.37
CA ILE A 180 17.48 -4.59 -0.73
C ILE A 180 17.97 -3.90 -2.01
N GLU A 181 18.20 -4.67 -3.07
CA GLU A 181 18.66 -4.14 -4.35
C GLU A 181 17.51 -3.56 -5.17
N LEU A 182 17.77 -2.42 -5.81
CA LEU A 182 16.80 -1.82 -6.74
C LEU A 182 16.84 -2.59 -8.06
N SER A 183 15.88 -3.50 -8.21
CA SER A 183 15.65 -4.27 -9.41
C SER A 183 14.46 -3.71 -10.21
N THR A 184 14.50 -3.88 -11.53
CA THR A 184 13.46 -3.47 -12.47
C THR A 184 13.23 -4.57 -13.49
N VAL A 185 11.97 -4.77 -13.86
CA VAL A 185 11.54 -5.79 -14.81
C VAL A 185 11.54 -5.28 -16.26
N GLY A 186 11.82 -3.99 -16.45
CA GLY A 186 11.76 -3.34 -17.76
C GLY A 186 10.36 -3.43 -18.39
N LEU A 187 10.30 -3.62 -19.71
CA LEU A 187 9.05 -3.66 -20.49
C LEU A 187 8.45 -5.08 -20.61
N GLY A 188 9.02 -6.08 -19.92
CA GLY A 188 8.83 -7.50 -20.30
C GLY A 188 7.80 -8.28 -19.51
N ASP A 189 7.66 -8.05 -18.21
CA ASP A 189 6.85 -8.92 -17.34
C ASP A 189 6.13 -8.13 -16.25
N TRP A 190 4.87 -7.79 -16.53
CA TRP A 190 3.98 -7.15 -15.54
C TRP A 190 3.40 -8.16 -14.54
N ASP A 191 3.51 -9.46 -14.80
CA ASP A 191 2.93 -10.51 -13.96
C ASP A 191 3.71 -10.69 -12.67
N VAL A 192 5.03 -10.46 -12.67
CA VAL A 192 5.80 -10.37 -11.41
C VAL A 192 5.34 -9.22 -10.53
N VAL A 193 4.96 -8.07 -11.11
CA VAL A 193 4.42 -6.93 -10.34
C VAL A 193 3.04 -7.28 -9.77
N ARG A 194 2.17 -7.92 -10.57
CA ARG A 194 0.86 -8.42 -10.09
C ARG A 194 1.03 -9.46 -8.98
N THR A 195 2.02 -10.34 -9.09
CA THR A 195 2.34 -11.34 -8.08
C THR A 195 2.79 -10.68 -6.77
N ALA A 196 3.64 -9.65 -6.84
CA ALA A 196 4.03 -8.87 -5.68
C ALA A 196 2.83 -8.19 -5.00
N ILE A 197 1.93 -7.58 -5.80
CA ILE A 197 0.69 -6.97 -5.29
C ILE A 197 -0.19 -8.00 -4.58
N CYS A 198 -0.38 -9.16 -5.19
CA CYS A 198 -1.13 -10.26 -4.59
C CYS A 198 -0.54 -10.70 -3.25
N ALA A 199 0.80 -10.77 -3.14
CA ALA A 199 1.46 -11.16 -1.88
C ALA A 199 1.18 -10.20 -0.71
N GLY A 200 0.88 -8.92 -0.97
CA GLY A 200 0.46 -7.96 0.06
C GLY A 200 -1.05 -7.95 0.30
N TYR A 201 -1.84 -8.03 -0.78
CA TYR A 201 -3.29 -7.78 -0.78
C TYR A 201 -4.16 -9.03 -0.96
N PHE A 202 -3.63 -10.24 -0.81
CA PHE A 202 -4.40 -11.47 -0.97
C PHE A 202 -5.65 -11.55 -0.07
N HIS A 203 -5.65 -10.86 1.07
CA HIS A 203 -6.80 -10.75 1.97
C HIS A 203 -7.90 -9.79 1.45
N ASN A 204 -7.62 -8.98 0.43
CA ASN A 204 -8.59 -8.09 -0.20
C ASN A 204 -9.01 -8.62 -1.58
N ALA A 205 -9.04 -9.93 -1.76
CA ALA A 205 -9.40 -10.58 -3.01
C ALA A 205 -10.90 -10.86 -3.11
N ALA A 206 -11.46 -10.74 -4.31
CA ALA A 206 -12.86 -11.04 -4.60
C ALA A 206 -12.99 -11.90 -5.86
N LYS A 207 -14.03 -12.74 -5.92
CA LYS A 207 -14.34 -13.61 -7.06
C LYS A 207 -15.69 -13.20 -7.67
N LEU A 208 -15.72 -13.14 -8.99
CA LEU A 208 -16.95 -12.96 -9.76
C LEU A 208 -17.80 -14.24 -9.66
N ARG A 209 -19.00 -14.14 -9.10
CA ARG A 209 -19.94 -15.28 -8.97
C ARG A 209 -20.97 -15.31 -10.10
N GLY A 210 -21.28 -14.14 -10.67
CA GLY A 210 -22.30 -13.95 -11.71
C GLY A 210 -22.13 -12.62 -12.44
N ILE A 211 -23.16 -12.15 -13.14
CA ILE A 211 -23.12 -10.86 -13.86
C ILE A 211 -23.15 -9.72 -12.84
N GLY A 212 -22.02 -9.04 -12.66
CA GLY A 212 -21.90 -7.86 -11.79
C GLY A 212 -21.81 -8.15 -10.29
N GLU A 213 -21.84 -9.41 -9.86
CA GLU A 213 -21.74 -9.80 -8.46
C GLU A 213 -20.35 -10.33 -8.10
N TYR A 214 -19.71 -9.66 -7.13
CA TYR A 214 -18.42 -10.03 -6.56
C TYR A 214 -18.60 -10.49 -5.11
N ILE A 215 -17.95 -11.59 -4.75
CA ILE A 215 -17.88 -12.11 -3.38
C ILE A 215 -16.45 -11.99 -2.89
N ASN A 216 -16.27 -11.43 -1.69
CA ASN A 216 -14.96 -11.37 -1.05
C ASN A 216 -14.53 -12.79 -0.63
N LEU A 217 -13.28 -13.17 -0.91
CA LEU A 217 -12.77 -14.51 -0.62
C LEU A 217 -12.57 -14.80 0.87
N LEU A 218 -12.58 -13.78 1.74
CA LEU A 218 -12.44 -13.93 3.19
C LEU A 218 -13.76 -14.21 3.93
N THR A 219 -14.90 -14.07 3.25
CA THR A 219 -16.27 -14.29 3.77
C THR A 219 -16.97 -15.37 2.96
#